data_AF-A0A940EK89-F1
#
_entry.id   AF-A0A940EK89-F1
#
_cell.length_a   1.000
_cell.length_b   1.000
_cell.length_c   1.000
_cell.angle_alpha   90.00
_cell.angle_beta   90.00
_cell.angle_gamma   90.00
#
_symmetry.space_group_name_H-M   'P 1'
#
loop_
_entity.id
_entity.type
_entity.pdbx_description
1 polymer ?
#
loop_
_entity_poly.entity_id
_entity_poly.type
_entity_poly.pdbx_seq_one_letter_code
_entity_poly.pdbx_strand_id
1 'polypeptide(L)'
;MRDFFIVWMERIVNVVVILGAIGVLIGAIAAMFSPQGGILQGLAVLIGGTIYMILLGGMIYLGLGIYNNTRRTAEAIERLADRP
;
A
#
# COMPACT_ATOMS: atom_id res chain seq x y z
N MET A 1 22.59 -2.13 6.50
CA MET A 1 21.98 -2.71 5.27
C MET A 1 20.49 -3.03 5.44
N ARG A 2 20.05 -3.52 6.61
CA ARG A 2 18.64 -3.88 6.86
C ARG A 2 17.69 -2.67 6.91
N ASP A 3 18.11 -1.56 7.51
CA ASP A 3 17.31 -0.31 7.53
C ASP A 3 17.14 0.31 6.14
N PHE A 4 18.16 0.17 5.28
CA PHE A 4 18.06 0.54 3.87
C PHE A 4 16.92 -0.25 3.21
N PHE A 5 16.90 -1.58 3.34
CA PHE A 5 15.88 -2.41 2.70
C PHE A 5 14.46 -2.03 3.14
N ILE A 6 14.24 -1.79 4.44
CA ILE A 6 12.93 -1.43 5.00
C ILE A 6 12.45 -0.06 4.48
N VAL A 7 13.32 0.95 4.56
CA VAL A 7 12.99 2.32 4.12
C VAL A 7 12.73 2.36 2.61
N TRP A 8 13.51 1.62 1.82
CA TRP A 8 13.29 1.54 0.38
C TRP A 8 12.06 0.71 0.02
N MET A 9 11.76 -0.37 0.75
CA MET A 9 10.50 -1.09 0.59
C MET A 9 9.31 -0.18 0.81
N GLU A 10 9.28 0.58 1.90
CA GLU A 10 8.20 1.52 2.20
C GLU A 10 8.03 2.55 1.08
N ARG A 11 9.14 3.11 0.57
CA ARG A 11 9.12 4.06 -0.55
C ARG A 11 8.58 3.42 -1.84
N ILE A 12 9.02 2.21 -2.18
CA ILE A 12 8.55 1.49 -3.36
C ILE A 12 7.05 1.22 -3.24
N VAL A 13 6.58 0.77 -2.07
CA VAL A 13 5.16 0.54 -1.82
C VAL A 13 4.36 1.84 -1.97
N ASN A 14 4.84 2.96 -1.41
CA ASN A 14 4.20 4.27 -1.61
C ASN A 14 4.09 4.62 -3.10
N VAL A 15 5.17 4.44 -3.87
CA VAL A 15 5.17 4.71 -5.31
C VAL A 15 4.16 3.82 -6.04
N VAL A 16 4.14 2.51 -5.76
CA VAL A 16 3.19 1.57 -6.36
C VAL A 16 1.75 1.94 -6.01
N VAL A 17 1.47 2.35 -4.78
CA VAL A 17 0.13 2.75 -4.35
C VAL A 17 -0.31 4.02 -5.08
N ILE A 18 0.56 5.01 -5.23
CA ILE A 18 0.27 6.24 -5.97
C ILE A 18 0.02 5.93 -7.45
N LEU A 19 0.88 5.13 -8.09
CA LEU A 19 0.72 4.72 -9.48
C LEU A 19 -0.56 3.90 -9.69
N GLY A 20 -0.89 3.01 -8.75
CA GLY A 20 -2.13 2.25 -8.76
C GLY A 20 -3.37 3.14 -8.65
N ALA A 21 -3.35 4.14 -7.76
CA ALA A 21 -4.44 5.12 -7.64
C ALA A 21 -4.64 5.92 -8.94
N ILE A 22 -3.54 6.36 -9.56
CA ILE A 22 -3.58 7.01 -10.88
C ILE A 22 -4.15 6.05 -11.93
N GLY A 23 -3.72 4.79 -11.92
CA GLY A 23 -4.22 3.75 -12.83
C GLY A 23 -5.72 3.51 -12.68
N VAL A 24 -6.26 3.48 -11.45
CA VAL A 24 -7.70 3.35 -11.18
C VAL A 24 -8.45 4.56 -11.71
N LEU A 25 -7.95 5.77 -11.49
CA LEU A 25 -8.57 7.00 -12.02
C LEU A 25 -8.61 7.01 -13.55
N ILE A 26 -7.49 6.71 -14.21
CA ILE A 26 -7.42 6.64 -15.67
C ILE A 26 -8.34 5.53 -16.19
N GLY A 27 -8.30 4.35 -15.58
CA GLY A 27 -9.15 3.21 -15.96
C GLY A 27 -10.64 3.52 -15.82
N ALA A 28 -11.03 4.24 -14.78
CA ALA A 28 -12.40 4.69 -14.59
C ALA A 28 -12.84 5.68 -15.67
N ILE A 29 -12.03 6.69 -15.96
CA ILE A 29 -12.30 7.66 -17.02
C ILE A 29 -12.41 6.93 -18.37
N ALA A 30 -11.45 6.07 -18.70
CA ALA A 30 -11.47 5.28 -19.92
C ALA A 30 -12.74 4.41 -20.02
N ALA A 31 -13.18 3.79 -18.92
CA ALA A 31 -14.42 3.02 -18.88
C ALA A 31 -15.66 3.88 -19.12
N MET A 32 -15.70 5.12 -18.61
CA MET A 32 -16.83 6.04 -18.84
C MET A 32 -16.94 6.48 -20.31
N PHE A 33 -15.81 6.68 -21.00
CA PHE A 33 -15.77 7.16 -22.37
C PHE A 33 -15.67 6.05 -23.43
N SER A 34 -15.68 4.78 -23.03
CA SER A 34 -15.61 3.67 -23.97
C SER A 34 -16.96 3.46 -24.71
N PRO A 35 -16.96 2.94 -25.96
CA PRO A 35 -18.19 2.77 -26.75
C PRO A 35 -19.21 1.80 -26.14
N GLN A 36 -18.74 0.82 -25.36
CA GLN A 36 -19.56 -0.10 -24.57
C GLN A 36 -19.66 0.31 -23.09
N GLY A 37 -19.18 1.51 -22.79
CA GLY A 37 -19.01 2.08 -21.47
C GLY A 37 -20.19 2.93 -21.00
N GLY A 38 -19.97 3.60 -19.87
CA GLY A 38 -20.93 4.52 -19.28
C GLY A 38 -20.53 4.95 -17.88
N ILE A 39 -21.23 5.95 -17.35
CA ILE A 39 -20.97 6.52 -16.01
C ILE A 39 -21.00 5.42 -14.93
N LEU A 40 -21.95 4.48 -15.03
CA LEU A 40 -22.09 3.40 -14.06
C LEU A 40 -20.89 2.43 -14.07
N GLN A 41 -20.36 2.09 -15.25
CA GLN A 41 -19.16 1.25 -15.36
C GLN A 41 -17.92 1.98 -14.82
N GLY A 42 -17.78 3.28 -15.11
CA GLY A 42 -16.70 4.08 -14.53
C GLY A 42 -16.76 4.15 -13.01
N LEU A 43 -17.96 4.33 -12.43
CA LEU A 43 -18.16 4.28 -10.98
C LEU A 43 -17.84 2.90 -10.40
N ALA A 44 -18.23 1.82 -11.08
CA ALA A 44 -17.88 0.46 -10.66
C ALA A 44 -16.36 0.24 -10.64
N VAL A 45 -15.63 0.76 -11.64
CA VAL A 45 -14.17 0.72 -11.68
C VAL A 45 -13.55 1.57 -10.57
N LEU A 46 -14.07 2.78 -10.30
CA LEU A 46 -13.59 3.60 -9.18
C LEU A 46 -13.76 2.90 -7.85
N ILE A 47 -14.96 2.40 -7.56
CA ILE A 47 -15.29 1.77 -6.28
C ILE A 47 -14.49 0.47 -6.15
N GLY A 48 -14.57 -0.41 -7.14
CA GLY A 48 -13.87 -1.70 -7.11
C GLY A 48 -12.35 -1.55 -7.07
N GLY A 49 -11.80 -0.66 -7.90
CA GLY A 49 -10.37 -0.36 -7.93
C GLY A 49 -9.87 0.27 -6.63
N THR A 50 -10.63 1.20 -6.04
CA THR A 50 -10.27 1.81 -4.76
C THR A 50 -10.30 0.79 -3.62
N ILE A 51 -11.36 -0.03 -3.54
CA ILE A 51 -11.45 -1.11 -2.54
C ILE A 51 -10.27 -2.07 -2.70
N TYR A 52 -9.97 -2.50 -3.94
CA TYR A 52 -8.84 -3.37 -4.23
C TYR A 52 -7.51 -2.74 -3.77
N MET A 53 -7.30 -1.46 -4.06
CA MET A 53 -6.10 -0.72 -3.62
C MET A 53 -5.99 -0.62 -2.11
N ILE A 54 -7.09 -0.36 -1.39
CA ILE A 54 -7.11 -0.33 0.08
C ILE A 54 -6.72 -1.69 0.64
N LEU A 55 -7.30 -2.77 0.10
CA LEU A 55 -7.01 -4.13 0.58
C LEU A 55 -5.56 -4.51 0.27
N LEU A 56 -5.11 -4.34 -0.97
CA LEU A 56 -3.76 -4.73 -1.39
C LEU A 56 -2.70 -3.87 -0.68
N GLY A 57 -2.81 -2.54 -0.80
CA GLY A 57 -1.87 -1.60 -0.18
C GLY A 57 -1.90 -1.72 1.34
N GLY A 58 -3.09 -1.79 1.94
CA GLY A 58 -3.28 -1.93 3.37
C GLY A 58 -2.63 -3.20 3.93
N MET A 59 -2.75 -4.34 3.24
CA MET A 59 -2.08 -5.58 3.64
C MET A 59 -0.55 -5.46 3.60
N ILE A 60 0.00 -4.78 2.59
CA ILE A 60 1.45 -4.55 2.47
C ILE A 60 1.94 -3.65 3.61
N TYR A 61 1.25 -2.53 3.89
CA TYR A 61 1.60 -1.65 5.01
C TYR A 61 1.43 -2.33 6.36
N LEU A 62 0.41 -3.18 6.54
CA LEU A 62 0.26 -3.99 7.76
C LEU A 62 1.47 -4.90 7.96
N GLY A 63 1.92 -5.59 6.92
CA GLY A 63 3.11 -6.43 6.97
C GLY A 63 4.36 -5.65 7.38
N LEU A 64 4.59 -4.48 6.76
CA LEU A 64 5.69 -3.58 7.12
C LEU A 64 5.57 -3.06 8.57
N GLY A 65 4.36 -2.73 9.02
CA GLY A 65 4.08 -2.27 10.38
C GLY A 65 4.35 -3.34 11.43
N ILE A 66 3.90 -4.57 11.19
CA ILE A 66 4.17 -5.73 12.07
C ILE A 66 5.68 -5.95 12.17
N TYR A 67 6.38 -5.95 11.04
CA TYR A 67 7.83 -6.11 11.03
C TYR A 67 8.54 -5.04 11.87
N ASN A 68 8.17 -3.77 11.68
CA ASN A 68 8.76 -2.64 12.41
C ASN A 68 8.46 -2.71 13.91
N ASN A 69 7.26 -3.13 14.30
CA ASN A 69 6.89 -3.30 15.70
C ASN A 69 7.68 -4.44 16.36
N THR A 70 7.79 -5.59 15.71
CA THR A 70 8.58 -6.72 16.22
C THR A 70 10.05 -6.33 16.38
N ARG A 71 10.62 -5.56 15.44
CA ARG A 71 11.99 -5.04 15.56
C ARG A 71 12.15 -4.14 16.79
N ARG A 72 11.26 -3.16 16.97
CA ARG A 72 11.32 -2.23 18.12
C ARG A 72 11.21 -2.98 19.45
N THR A 73 10.40 -4.03 19.51
CA THR A 73 10.30 -4.89 20.69
C THR A 73 11.62 -5.63 20.95
N ALA A 74 12.24 -6.22 19.91
CA ALA A 74 13.53 -6.89 20.07
C ALA A 74 14.62 -5.93 20.58
N GLU A 75 14.74 -4.74 19.99
CA GLU A 75 15.70 -3.71 20.43
C GLU A 75 15.43 -3.26 21.89
N ALA A 76 14.16 -3.17 22.29
CA ALA A 76 13.81 -2.80 23.66
C ALA A 76 14.19 -3.90 24.66
N ILE A 77 14.01 -5.17 24.30
CA ILE A 77 14.38 -6.33 25.12
C ILE A 77 15.91 -6.44 25.26
N GLU A 78 16.67 -6.26 24.17
CA GLU A 78 18.15 -6.23 24.22
C GLU A 78 18.63 -5.14 25.20
N ARG A 79 18.08 -3.94 25.11
CA ARG A 79 18.39 -2.84 26.05
C ARG A 79 17.99 -3.11 27.50
N LEU A 80 16.99 -3.96 27.74
CA LEU A 80 16.61 -4.37 29.09
C LEU A 80 17.57 -5.43 29.64
N ALA A 81 18.01 -6.36 28.78
CA ALA A 81 19.00 -7.38 29.14
C ALA A 81 20.39 -6.77 29.43
N ASP A 82 20.73 -5.66 28.77
CA ASP A 82 21.98 -4.93 28.99
C ASP A 82 21.98 -4.01 30.22
N ARG A 83 20.86 -3.92 30.96
CA ARG A 83 20.81 -3.17 32.23
C ARG A 83 21.44 -4.01 33.35
N PRO A 84 22.35 -3.43 34.14
CA PRO A 84 23.00 -4.12 35.26
C PRO A 84 22.03 -4.49 36.38
#